data_AF-A0A497QZN5-F1
#
_entry.id   AF-A0A497QZN5-F1
#
_cell.length_a   1.000
_cell.length_b   1.000
_cell.length_c   1.000
_cell.angle_alpha   90.00
_cell.angle_beta   90.00
_cell.angle_gamma   90.00
#
_symmetry.space_group_name_H-M   'P 1'
#
loop_
_entity.id
_entity.type
_entity.pdbx_description
1 polymer ?
#
loop_
_entity_poly.entity_id
_entity_poly.type
_entity_poly.pdbx_seq_one_letter_code
_entity_poly.pdbx_strand_id
1 'polypeptide(L)'
;MSKKSKEKSSSKSIITVQAMCDVCKKVDAFQIPVKELLPHIGGLYQVSTIHHCKDNKEMVMNIILDRNFTVRQATVSPFVAEREVGQWTPEKVDDIKFLVKQIKGADQLIEAVLSYKTVIVAGTNKTFVKRVVRTLELFSPSRYPQTEEWTDKLITDKKIIGTLPTLASNYKKAVIVDLEKKKILNGKQSLYCQQFLESLVTLEPEGMAYAAQMKIGMLVDFAKMLIELSKEPKIGTRALELVEMDVGAAALELIKEMV
;
A
#
# COMPACT_ATOMS: atom_id res chain seq x y z
N MET A 1 25.02 -2.43 -50.42
CA MET A 1 23.55 -2.60 -50.56
C MET A 1 22.94 -2.71 -49.17
N SER A 2 22.14 -1.72 -48.82
CA SER A 2 21.57 -1.52 -47.48
C SER A 2 20.45 -2.53 -47.20
N LYS A 3 20.62 -3.39 -46.18
CA LYS A 3 19.52 -4.22 -45.65
C LYS A 3 18.67 -3.34 -44.74
N LYS A 4 17.64 -2.73 -45.32
CA LYS A 4 16.50 -2.17 -44.55
C LYS A 4 15.88 -3.30 -43.75
N SER A 5 16.15 -3.34 -42.44
CA SER A 5 15.31 -4.05 -41.48
C SER A 5 13.94 -3.40 -41.51
N LYS A 6 12.95 -4.11 -42.05
CA LYS A 6 11.55 -3.80 -41.83
C LYS A 6 11.30 -3.94 -40.33
N GLU A 7 11.28 -2.83 -39.61
CA GLU A 7 10.56 -2.72 -38.35
C GLU A 7 9.12 -3.17 -38.60
N LYS A 8 8.77 -4.36 -38.12
CA LYS A 8 7.37 -4.74 -37.97
C LYS A 8 6.78 -3.79 -36.95
N SER A 9 5.99 -2.83 -37.42
CA SER A 9 5.12 -2.04 -36.56
C SER A 9 4.23 -3.02 -35.80
N SER A 10 4.51 -3.21 -34.51
CA SER A 10 3.58 -3.89 -33.61
C SER A 10 2.35 -3.02 -33.55
N SER A 11 1.30 -3.42 -34.26
CA SER A 11 -0.02 -2.82 -34.11
C SER A 11 -0.42 -2.99 -32.65
N LYS A 12 -0.29 -1.91 -31.86
CA LYS A 12 -0.83 -1.84 -30.50
C LYS A 12 -2.34 -2.03 -30.64
N SER A 13 -2.84 -3.24 -30.42
CA SER A 13 -4.27 -3.52 -30.42
C SER A 13 -4.92 -2.68 -29.32
N ILE A 14 -5.92 -1.88 -29.68
CA ILE A 14 -6.73 -1.07 -28.75
C ILE A 14 -8.13 -1.69 -28.75
N ILE A 15 -8.69 -1.91 -27.57
CA ILE A 15 -10.07 -2.36 -27.38
C ILE A 15 -10.92 -1.18 -26.89
N THR A 16 -12.20 -1.18 -27.26
CA THR A 16 -13.17 -0.23 -26.72
C THR A 16 -14.00 -0.94 -25.65
N VAL A 17 -14.03 -0.38 -24.44
CA VAL A 17 -14.72 -0.96 -23.29
C VAL A 17 -15.77 0.02 -22.81
N GLN A 18 -17.02 -0.44 -22.65
CA GLN A 18 -18.09 0.36 -22.06
C GLN A 18 -18.33 -0.08 -20.63
N ALA A 19 -18.16 0.82 -19.67
CA ALA A 19 -18.34 0.54 -18.26
C ALA A 19 -19.29 1.55 -17.61
N MET A 20 -20.18 1.05 -16.75
CA MET A 20 -21.09 1.88 -15.95
C MET A 20 -20.44 2.21 -14.62
N CYS A 21 -20.41 3.50 -14.28
CA CYS A 21 -20.01 3.97 -12.96
C CYS A 21 -21.03 3.54 -11.90
N ASP A 22 -20.58 2.85 -10.87
CA ASP A 22 -21.41 2.41 -9.75
C ASP A 22 -21.90 3.57 -8.86
N VAL A 23 -21.22 4.73 -8.89
CA VAL A 23 -21.58 5.96 -8.15
C VAL A 23 -22.55 6.86 -8.92
N CYS A 24 -22.18 7.33 -10.11
CA CYS A 24 -22.99 8.28 -10.89
C CYS A 24 -23.93 7.63 -11.89
N LYS A 25 -23.85 6.30 -12.08
CA LYS A 25 -24.65 5.51 -13.03
C LYS A 25 -24.47 5.90 -14.51
N LYS A 26 -23.49 6.73 -14.83
CA LYS A 26 -23.10 7.08 -16.20
C LYS A 26 -22.36 5.91 -16.85
N VAL A 27 -22.61 5.67 -18.13
CA VAL A 27 -21.84 4.73 -18.96
C VAL A 27 -20.85 5.52 -19.78
N ASP A 28 -19.56 5.19 -19.66
CA ASP A 28 -18.48 5.78 -20.45
C ASP A 28 -17.81 4.72 -21.32
N ALA A 29 -17.25 5.16 -22.45
CA ALA A 29 -16.50 4.31 -23.38
C ALA A 29 -15.00 4.65 -23.29
N PHE A 30 -14.19 3.65 -23.01
CA PHE A 30 -12.74 3.78 -22.82
C PHE A 30 -11.99 3.08 -23.95
N GLN A 31 -10.98 3.75 -24.50
CA GLN A 31 -10.05 3.18 -25.48
C GLN A 31 -8.82 2.65 -24.73
N ILE A 32 -8.67 1.32 -24.68
CA ILE A 32 -7.69 0.65 -23.82
C ILE A 32 -6.72 -0.15 -24.67
N PRO A 33 -5.42 0.19 -24.68
CA PRO A 33 -4.40 -0.66 -25.29
C PRO A 33 -4.36 -2.02 -24.61
N VAL A 34 -4.37 -3.12 -25.38
CA VAL A 34 -4.34 -4.50 -24.83
C VAL A 34 -3.11 -4.74 -23.94
N LYS A 35 -1.99 -4.05 -24.20
CA LYS A 35 -0.79 -4.09 -23.36
C LYS A 35 -0.97 -3.52 -21.94
N GLU A 36 -2.00 -2.72 -21.71
CA GLU A 36 -2.34 -2.12 -20.41
C GLU A 36 -3.30 -3.01 -19.60
N LEU A 37 -3.77 -4.12 -20.18
CA LEU A 37 -4.52 -5.13 -19.46
C LEU A 37 -3.59 -5.91 -18.54
N LEU A 38 -3.87 -5.86 -17.25
CA LEU A 38 -3.20 -6.66 -16.25
C LEU A 38 -3.96 -7.99 -16.08
N PRO A 39 -3.27 -9.14 -15.97
CA PRO A 39 -3.92 -10.39 -15.60
C PRO A 39 -4.66 -10.25 -14.27
N HIS A 40 -5.85 -10.85 -14.17
CA HIS A 40 -6.69 -10.87 -12.98
C HIS A 40 -7.20 -12.30 -12.70
N ILE A 41 -7.73 -12.52 -11.49
CA ILE A 41 -8.13 -13.84 -10.98
C ILE A 41 -9.11 -14.54 -11.92
N GLY A 42 -8.98 -15.86 -12.08
CA GLY A 42 -9.88 -16.66 -12.91
C GLY A 42 -9.64 -16.54 -14.42
N GLY A 43 -8.51 -15.97 -14.83
CA GLY A 43 -8.19 -15.69 -16.24
C GLY A 43 -9.01 -14.53 -16.78
N LEU A 44 -9.31 -13.56 -15.92
CA LEU A 44 -9.88 -12.26 -16.24
C LEU A 44 -8.73 -11.27 -16.53
N TYR A 45 -9.08 -10.08 -16.99
CA TYR A 45 -8.17 -8.96 -17.16
C TYR A 45 -8.66 -7.77 -16.33
N GLN A 46 -7.74 -6.96 -15.83
CA GLN A 46 -8.04 -5.73 -15.10
C GLN A 46 -7.39 -4.55 -15.81
N VAL A 47 -8.08 -3.41 -15.78
CA VAL A 47 -7.54 -2.13 -16.21
C VAL A 47 -8.12 -1.01 -15.37
N SER A 48 -7.29 -0.02 -15.07
CA SER A 48 -7.67 1.19 -14.34
C SER A 48 -7.68 2.37 -15.30
N THR A 49 -8.74 3.17 -15.27
CA THR A 49 -8.89 4.36 -16.11
C THR A 49 -9.48 5.52 -15.31
N ILE A 50 -9.42 6.73 -15.85
CA ILE A 50 -9.96 7.93 -15.21
C ILE A 50 -11.38 8.16 -15.70
N HIS A 51 -12.30 8.30 -14.75
CA HIS A 51 -13.70 8.63 -14.97
C HIS A 51 -14.04 9.93 -14.26
N HIS A 52 -14.63 10.90 -14.98
CA HIS A 52 -15.18 12.12 -14.39
C HIS A 52 -16.60 11.86 -13.86
N CYS A 53 -16.73 11.78 -12.54
CA CYS A 53 -17.96 11.45 -11.83
C CYS A 53 -18.86 12.68 -11.59
N LYS A 54 -19.84 12.57 -10.69
CA LYS A 54 -20.70 13.71 -10.27
C LYS A 54 -19.83 14.91 -9.89
N ASP A 55 -20.28 16.11 -10.27
CA ASP A 55 -19.57 17.38 -10.08
C ASP A 55 -18.20 17.45 -10.79
N ASN A 56 -18.04 16.66 -11.88
CA ASN A 56 -16.84 16.58 -12.72
C ASN A 56 -15.57 16.14 -11.95
N LYS A 57 -15.76 15.47 -10.81
CA LYS A 57 -14.66 14.97 -9.98
C LYS A 57 -14.01 13.76 -10.61
N GLU A 58 -12.70 13.81 -10.81
CA GLU A 58 -11.93 12.67 -11.29
C GLU A 58 -11.98 11.51 -10.28
N MET A 59 -12.23 10.31 -10.80
CA MET A 59 -12.30 9.05 -10.05
C MET A 59 -11.55 7.96 -10.81
N VAL A 60 -10.88 7.04 -10.10
CA VAL A 60 -10.32 5.85 -10.76
C VAL A 60 -11.44 4.83 -10.91
N MET A 61 -11.72 4.47 -12.15
CA MET A 61 -12.58 3.35 -12.49
C MET A 61 -11.71 2.12 -12.73
N ASN A 62 -11.86 1.12 -11.87
CA ASN A 62 -11.29 -0.21 -12.08
C ASN A 62 -12.30 -1.05 -12.85
N ILE A 63 -11.87 -1.59 -13.99
CA ILE A 63 -12.70 -2.39 -14.89
C ILE A 63 -12.11 -3.79 -14.97
N ILE A 64 -12.94 -4.78 -14.65
CA ILE A 64 -12.62 -6.20 -14.78
C ILE A 64 -13.31 -6.73 -16.05
N LEU A 65 -12.51 -7.35 -16.91
CA LEU A 65 -12.89 -7.90 -18.20
C LEU A 65 -12.71 -9.41 -18.21
N ASP A 66 -13.52 -10.12 -18.98
CA ASP A 66 -13.25 -11.52 -19.28
C ASP A 66 -12.28 -11.72 -20.46
N ARG A 67 -12.03 -12.98 -20.83
CA ARG A 67 -11.15 -13.34 -21.95
C ARG A 67 -11.63 -12.83 -23.31
N ASN A 68 -12.90 -12.45 -23.42
CA ASN A 68 -13.50 -11.85 -24.62
C ASN A 68 -13.59 -10.33 -24.50
N PHE A 69 -12.91 -9.72 -23.52
CA PHE A 69 -12.93 -8.29 -23.22
C PHE A 69 -14.31 -7.73 -22.84
N THR A 70 -15.21 -8.58 -22.34
CA THR A 70 -16.53 -8.14 -21.85
C THR A 70 -16.41 -7.70 -20.40
N VAL A 71 -16.99 -6.53 -20.07
CA VAL A 71 -17.01 -6.00 -18.70
C VAL A 71 -17.81 -6.93 -17.79
N ARG A 72 -17.16 -7.41 -16.74
CA ARG A 72 -17.77 -8.21 -15.67
C ARG A 72 -18.06 -7.37 -14.44
N GLN A 73 -17.19 -6.43 -14.15
CA GLN A 73 -17.33 -5.53 -13.02
C GLN A 73 -16.67 -4.19 -13.35
N ALA A 74 -17.28 -3.11 -12.89
CA ALA A 74 -16.69 -1.78 -12.89
C ALA A 74 -16.94 -1.17 -11.52
N THR A 75 -15.87 -0.77 -10.83
CA THR A 75 -15.96 -0.09 -9.54
C THR A 75 -15.28 1.25 -9.66
N VAL A 76 -15.94 2.28 -9.14
CA VAL A 76 -15.38 3.61 -9.11
C VAL A 76 -14.97 3.93 -7.69
N SER A 77 -13.68 4.17 -7.55
CA SER A 77 -13.11 4.66 -6.32
C SER A 77 -12.82 6.15 -6.49
N PRO A 78 -13.09 6.99 -5.47
CA PRO A 78 -12.63 8.38 -5.52
C PRO A 78 -11.14 8.35 -5.80
N PHE A 79 -10.74 9.06 -6.85
CA PHE A 79 -9.36 9.15 -7.29
C PHE A 79 -8.47 9.44 -6.08
N VAL A 80 -7.46 8.62 -5.90
CA VAL A 80 -6.38 8.85 -4.92
C VAL A 80 -5.06 9.00 -5.66
N ALA A 81 -5.05 9.75 -6.76
CA ALA A 81 -3.90 10.61 -6.98
C ALA A 81 -4.39 11.98 -6.46
N GLU A 82 -4.23 12.33 -5.20
CA GLU A 82 -2.95 12.54 -4.55
C GLU A 82 -3.11 12.28 -3.05
N ARG A 83 -2.44 11.24 -2.56
CA ARG A 83 -1.62 11.36 -1.36
C ARG A 83 -0.34 10.55 -1.55
N GLU A 84 0.37 10.75 -2.66
CA GLU A 84 1.59 9.94 -2.90
C GLU A 84 2.84 10.71 -3.35
N VAL A 85 2.75 11.96 -3.82
CA VAL A 85 3.97 12.66 -4.31
C VAL A 85 4.66 13.51 -3.23
N GLY A 86 3.98 13.94 -2.17
CA GLY A 86 4.57 14.82 -1.14
C GLY A 86 5.26 14.10 0.04
N GLN A 87 4.89 12.84 0.32
CA GLN A 87 5.49 12.05 1.41
C GLN A 87 6.70 11.25 0.95
N TRP A 88 6.69 10.71 -0.27
CA TRP A 88 7.74 9.86 -0.80
C TRP A 88 8.68 10.65 -1.72
N THR A 89 9.37 11.67 -1.17
CA THR A 89 10.47 12.33 -1.90
C THR A 89 11.74 11.49 -1.81
N PRO A 90 12.63 11.50 -2.81
CA PRO A 90 13.90 10.76 -2.75
C PRO A 90 14.65 10.97 -1.42
N GLU A 91 14.67 12.19 -0.88
CA GLU A 91 15.34 12.48 0.39
C GLU A 91 14.68 11.78 1.60
N LYS A 92 13.35 11.65 1.61
CA LYS A 92 12.62 10.94 2.67
C LYS A 92 12.76 9.43 2.56
N VAL A 93 12.97 8.92 1.36
CA VAL A 93 13.08 7.48 1.07
C VAL A 93 14.45 6.94 1.43
N ASP A 94 15.51 7.74 1.31
CA ASP A 94 16.83 7.40 1.84
C ASP A 94 16.83 7.13 3.36
N ASP A 95 15.87 7.71 4.10
CA ASP A 95 15.72 7.45 5.52
C ASP A 95 15.27 6.01 5.82
N ILE A 96 14.71 5.28 4.85
CA ILE A 96 14.36 3.86 5.00
C ILE A 96 15.63 3.01 5.13
N LYS A 97 16.64 3.26 4.28
CA LYS A 97 17.95 2.59 4.39
C LYS A 97 18.58 2.87 5.75
N PHE A 98 18.46 4.10 6.22
CA PHE A 98 18.92 4.49 7.55
C PHE A 98 18.16 3.76 8.67
N LEU A 99 16.82 3.69 8.61
CA LEU A 99 15.97 2.99 9.57
C LEU A 99 16.37 1.52 9.70
N VAL A 100 16.46 0.80 8.58
CA VAL A 100 16.80 -0.63 8.53
C VAL A 100 18.20 -0.88 9.09
N LYS A 101 19.15 0.03 8.86
CA LYS A 101 20.51 -0.07 9.40
C LYS A 101 20.58 0.21 10.90
N GLN A 102 19.79 1.13 11.42
CA GLN A 102 19.85 1.55 12.83
C GLN A 102 19.00 0.69 13.76
N ILE A 103 17.90 0.13 13.26
CA ILE A 103 16.90 -0.58 14.06
C ILE A 103 16.84 -2.04 13.62
N LYS A 104 17.45 -2.93 14.41
CA LYS A 104 17.32 -4.38 14.21
C LYS A 104 15.87 -4.79 14.45
N GLY A 105 15.27 -5.51 13.49
CA GLY A 105 13.87 -5.91 13.56
C GLY A 105 12.89 -4.83 13.07
N ALA A 106 13.33 -3.93 12.18
CA ALA A 106 12.48 -2.90 11.58
C ALA A 106 11.21 -3.47 10.92
N ASP A 107 11.23 -4.73 10.48
CA ASP A 107 10.06 -5.46 9.96
C ASP A 107 8.88 -5.45 10.94
N GLN A 108 9.15 -5.52 12.25
CA GLN A 108 8.12 -5.49 13.30
C GLN A 108 7.45 -4.12 13.41
N LEU A 109 8.18 -3.04 13.12
CA LEU A 109 7.61 -1.69 13.10
C LEU A 109 6.77 -1.48 11.85
N ILE A 110 7.24 -1.98 10.71
CA ILE A 110 6.49 -1.89 9.46
C ILE A 110 5.20 -2.71 9.52
N GLU A 111 5.25 -3.93 10.08
CA GLU A 111 4.05 -4.73 10.36
C GLU A 111 3.05 -3.96 11.20
N ALA A 112 3.51 -3.37 12.32
CA ALA A 112 2.64 -2.65 13.23
C ALA A 112 1.98 -1.43 12.56
N VAL A 113 2.72 -0.71 11.71
CA VAL A 113 2.20 0.43 10.94
C VAL A 113 1.15 -0.02 9.92
N LEU A 114 1.44 -1.07 9.15
CA LEU A 114 0.53 -1.59 8.12
C LEU A 114 -0.75 -2.16 8.74
N SER A 115 -0.65 -2.84 9.88
CA SER A 115 -1.77 -3.38 10.67
C SER A 115 -2.47 -2.34 11.56
N TYR A 116 -2.23 -1.04 11.36
CA TYR A 116 -2.86 0.06 12.13
C TYR A 116 -2.70 0.01 13.67
N LYS A 117 -1.69 -0.72 14.15
CA LYS A 117 -1.32 -0.77 15.57
C LYS A 117 -0.66 0.55 15.97
N THR A 118 -0.80 0.93 17.24
CA THR A 118 -0.10 2.12 17.74
C THR A 118 1.39 1.79 17.91
N VAL A 119 2.24 2.61 17.31
CA VAL A 119 3.70 2.54 17.37
C VAL A 119 4.24 3.75 18.13
N ILE A 120 5.05 3.49 19.16
CA ILE A 120 5.72 4.51 19.96
C ILE A 120 7.21 4.47 19.66
N VAL A 121 7.75 5.61 19.22
CA VAL A 121 9.18 5.82 19.01
C VAL A 121 9.72 6.57 20.22
N ALA A 122 10.41 5.84 21.10
CA ALA A 122 10.94 6.36 22.34
C ALA A 122 12.41 6.74 22.19
N GLY A 123 12.75 7.99 22.54
CA GLY A 123 14.14 8.44 22.56
C GLY A 123 14.34 9.80 23.21
N THR A 124 15.56 10.05 23.64
CA THR A 124 16.06 11.32 24.20
C THR A 124 16.50 12.29 23.11
N ASN A 125 17.03 11.77 21.99
CA ASN A 125 17.36 12.58 20.82
C ASN A 125 16.10 12.86 19.99
N LYS A 126 15.49 14.02 20.23
CA LYS A 126 14.28 14.48 19.54
C LYS A 126 14.39 14.47 18.02
N THR A 127 15.53 14.89 17.45
CA THR A 127 15.73 14.91 16.00
C THR A 127 15.71 13.50 15.41
N PHE A 128 16.37 12.55 16.08
CA PHE A 128 16.39 11.16 15.64
C PHE A 128 15.01 10.51 15.76
N VAL A 129 14.29 10.76 16.86
CA VAL A 129 12.90 10.30 17.05
C VAL A 129 11.99 10.84 15.93
N LYS A 130 12.02 12.15 15.67
CA LYS A 130 11.23 12.76 14.60
C LYS A 130 11.53 12.14 13.23
N ARG A 131 12.80 11.87 12.93
CA ARG A 131 13.21 11.22 11.67
C ARG A 131 12.58 9.83 11.54
N VAL A 132 12.72 8.99 12.58
CA VAL A 132 12.13 7.64 12.58
C VAL A 132 10.61 7.68 12.43
N VAL A 133 9.92 8.57 13.14
CA VAL A 133 8.45 8.73 13.02
C VAL A 133 8.06 9.09 11.58
N ARG A 134 8.75 10.05 10.95
CA ARG A 134 8.50 10.44 9.55
C ARG A 134 8.76 9.29 8.58
N THR A 135 9.81 8.51 8.79
CA THR A 135 10.10 7.34 7.95
C THR A 135 9.02 6.27 8.08
N LEU A 136 8.54 6.02 9.30
CA LEU A 136 7.44 5.07 9.53
C LEU A 136 6.12 5.54 8.92
N GLU A 137 5.86 6.85 8.89
CA GLU A 137 4.67 7.43 8.25
C GLU A 137 4.57 7.06 6.77
N LEU A 138 5.71 6.91 6.08
CA LEU A 138 5.73 6.52 4.67
C LEU A 138 4.98 5.21 4.45
N PHE A 139 5.15 4.25 5.35
CA PHE A 139 4.50 2.94 5.28
C PHE A 139 3.03 2.94 5.73
N SER A 140 2.51 4.08 6.20
CA SER A 140 1.14 4.14 6.69
C SER A 140 0.14 3.97 5.55
N PRO A 141 -0.78 2.99 5.62
CA PRO A 141 -1.85 2.85 4.63
C PRO A 141 -2.94 3.92 4.77
N SER A 142 -2.88 4.76 5.83
CA SER A 142 -3.85 5.82 6.07
C SER A 142 -3.64 6.99 5.12
N ARG A 143 -4.74 7.53 4.61
CA ARG A 143 -4.67 8.82 3.93
C ARG A 143 -4.25 9.90 4.91
N TYR A 144 -4.91 10.08 6.05
CA TYR A 144 -4.67 11.19 6.99
C TYR A 144 -3.38 11.00 7.81
N PRO A 145 -2.66 12.08 8.16
CA PRO A 145 -1.46 11.98 8.99
C PRO A 145 -1.82 11.39 10.34
N GLN A 146 -1.29 10.20 10.61
CA GLN A 146 -1.49 9.48 11.88
C GLN A 146 -0.34 9.71 12.85
N THR A 147 0.52 10.69 12.58
CA THR A 147 1.76 10.89 13.30
C THR A 147 1.69 12.06 14.26
N GLU A 148 2.37 11.89 15.38
CA GLU A 148 2.85 12.97 16.23
C GLU A 148 4.36 12.79 16.32
N GLU A 149 5.13 13.68 15.69
CA GLU A 149 6.58 13.48 15.58
C GLU A 149 7.29 13.60 16.94
N TRP A 150 6.71 14.37 17.87
CA TRP A 150 7.25 14.53 19.21
C TRP A 150 6.22 15.09 20.18
N THR A 151 6.02 14.41 21.30
CA THR A 151 5.18 14.88 22.41
C THR A 151 5.85 14.66 23.76
N ASP A 152 5.48 15.50 24.73
CA ASP A 152 5.73 15.33 26.17
C ASP A 152 4.44 14.95 26.94
N LYS A 153 3.34 14.76 26.23
CA LYS A 153 2.01 14.41 26.75
C LYS A 153 1.51 13.10 26.16
N LEU A 154 0.65 12.43 26.91
CA LEU A 154 -0.05 11.22 26.43
C LEU A 154 -1.04 11.62 25.32
N ILE A 155 -0.93 10.97 24.16
CA ILE A 155 -1.75 11.21 22.98
C ILE A 155 -2.36 9.88 22.55
N THR A 156 -3.66 9.84 22.26
CA THR A 156 -4.39 8.58 21.99
C THR A 156 -5.07 8.54 20.64
N ASP A 157 -5.16 9.68 19.94
CA ASP A 157 -5.79 9.85 18.63
C ASP A 157 -4.82 9.70 17.45
N LYS A 158 -3.54 9.44 17.73
CA LYS A 158 -2.47 9.18 16.75
C LYS A 158 -2.00 7.73 16.80
N LYS A 159 -1.45 7.25 15.68
CA LYS A 159 -0.95 5.87 15.54
C LYS A 159 0.57 5.76 15.59
N ILE A 160 1.32 6.77 15.19
CA ILE A 160 2.79 6.75 15.25
C ILE A 160 3.24 7.95 16.07
N ILE A 161 3.81 7.73 17.25
CA ILE A 161 4.05 8.81 18.22
C ILE A 161 5.51 8.79 18.66
N GLY A 162 6.20 9.92 18.50
CA GLY A 162 7.53 10.16 19.05
C GLY A 162 7.46 10.72 20.47
N THR A 163 8.23 10.19 21.42
CA THR A 163 8.17 10.62 22.82
C THR A 163 9.45 10.27 23.60
N LEU A 164 9.53 10.75 24.84
CA LEU A 164 10.52 10.30 25.82
C LEU A 164 10.28 8.85 26.29
N PRO A 165 11.35 8.08 26.60
CA PRO A 165 11.24 6.70 27.08
C PRO A 165 10.40 6.53 28.35
N THR A 166 10.42 7.52 29.25
CA THR A 166 9.62 7.50 30.48
C THR A 166 8.12 7.48 30.17
N LEU A 167 7.68 8.28 29.20
CA LEU A 167 6.29 8.38 28.79
C LEU A 167 5.84 7.18 27.92
N ALA A 168 6.76 6.56 27.17
CA ALA A 168 6.45 5.41 26.34
C ALA A 168 5.84 4.23 27.13
N SER A 169 6.26 4.06 28.40
CA SER A 169 5.73 3.02 29.29
C SER A 169 4.21 3.11 29.56
N ASN A 170 3.61 4.28 29.35
CA ASN A 170 2.17 4.48 29.54
C ASN A 170 1.33 3.89 28.40
N TYR A 171 1.94 3.53 27.26
CA TYR A 171 1.28 2.95 26.10
C TYR A 171 1.26 1.40 26.15
N LYS A 172 0.48 0.85 27.08
CA LYS A 172 0.50 -0.60 27.43
C LYS A 172 0.28 -1.58 26.27
N LYS A 173 -0.48 -1.20 25.24
CA LYS A 173 -0.81 -2.06 24.08
C LYS A 173 -0.06 -1.69 22.80
N ALA A 174 0.83 -0.69 22.86
CA ALA A 174 1.54 -0.24 21.69
C ALA A 174 2.79 -1.09 21.42
N VAL A 175 3.22 -1.08 20.17
CA VAL A 175 4.56 -1.52 19.77
C VAL A 175 5.51 -0.38 20.09
N ILE A 176 6.53 -0.63 20.89
CA ILE A 176 7.44 0.42 21.38
C ILE A 176 8.85 0.13 20.87
N VAL A 177 9.44 1.07 20.14
CA VAL A 177 10.88 1.07 19.84
C VAL A 177 11.60 2.03 20.77
N ASP A 178 12.48 1.49 21.61
CA ASP A 178 13.39 2.25 22.47
C ASP A 178 14.71 2.43 21.71
N LEU A 179 14.98 3.67 21.26
CA LEU A 179 16.13 3.98 20.40
C LEU A 179 17.46 3.93 21.15
N GLU A 180 17.48 4.17 22.47
CA GLU A 180 18.66 4.02 23.31
C GLU A 180 18.99 2.55 23.53
N LYS A 181 17.98 1.73 23.88
CA LYS A 181 18.16 0.30 24.12
C LYS A 181 18.21 -0.53 22.84
N LYS A 182 17.92 0.08 21.69
CA LYS A 182 17.78 -0.58 20.38
C LYS A 182 16.89 -1.81 20.43
N LYS A 183 15.78 -1.71 21.17
CA LYS A 183 14.87 -2.82 21.44
C LYS A 183 13.46 -2.46 21.01
N ILE A 184 12.78 -3.43 20.40
CA ILE A 184 11.36 -3.37 20.08
C ILE A 184 10.61 -4.21 21.11
N LEU A 185 9.54 -3.66 21.67
CA LEU A 185 8.62 -4.30 22.60
C LEU A 185 7.27 -4.49 21.92
N ASN A 186 6.61 -5.62 22.18
CA ASN A 186 5.30 -5.99 21.63
C ASN A 186 5.20 -6.04 20.10
N GLY A 187 6.33 -5.99 19.38
CA GLY A 187 6.36 -6.16 17.92
C GLY A 187 6.15 -7.61 17.51
N LYS A 188 5.50 -7.81 16.36
CA LYS A 188 5.31 -9.12 15.72
C LYS A 188 6.29 -9.25 14.56
N GLN A 189 7.10 -10.31 14.52
CA GLN A 189 7.93 -10.59 13.35
C GLN A 189 7.05 -10.89 12.15
N SER A 190 7.43 -10.38 10.98
CA SER A 190 6.70 -10.59 9.74
C SER A 190 7.67 -10.93 8.61
N LEU A 191 7.59 -12.18 8.13
CA LEU A 191 8.41 -12.63 7.01
C LEU A 191 8.16 -11.77 5.76
N TYR A 192 6.89 -11.40 5.51
CA TYR A 192 6.55 -10.50 4.42
C TYR A 192 7.21 -9.13 4.58
N CYS A 193 7.09 -8.49 5.76
CA CYS A 193 7.67 -7.16 5.97
C CYS A 193 9.19 -7.19 5.90
N GLN A 194 9.83 -8.28 6.35
CA GLN A 194 11.26 -8.48 6.20
C GLN A 194 11.66 -8.53 4.71
N GLN A 195 11.03 -9.42 3.92
CA GLN A 195 11.30 -9.54 2.48
C GLN A 195 10.97 -8.25 1.72
N PHE A 196 9.92 -7.54 2.14
CA PHE A 196 9.54 -6.26 1.59
C PHE A 196 10.67 -5.23 1.80
N LEU A 197 11.13 -5.04 3.04
CA LEU A 197 12.22 -4.13 3.35
C LEU A 197 13.52 -4.50 2.62
N GLU A 198 13.89 -5.79 2.62
CA GLU A 198 15.06 -6.29 1.89
C GLU A 198 14.98 -5.96 0.39
N SER A 199 13.79 -6.13 -0.22
CA SER A 199 13.58 -5.76 -1.62
C SER A 199 13.71 -4.25 -1.87
N LEU A 200 13.22 -3.43 -0.93
CA LEU A 200 13.24 -1.98 -1.06
C LEU A 200 14.66 -1.40 -0.97
N VAL A 201 15.46 -1.81 0.03
CA VAL A 201 16.76 -1.19 0.31
C VAL A 201 17.81 -1.40 -0.80
N THR A 202 17.57 -2.33 -1.72
CA THR A 202 18.43 -2.57 -2.89
C THR A 202 18.17 -1.61 -4.06
N LEU A 203 17.09 -0.83 -4.00
CA LEU A 203 16.67 0.08 -5.07
C LEU A 203 17.25 1.49 -4.88
N GLU A 204 17.35 2.21 -6.00
CA GLU A 204 17.53 3.66 -6.01
C GLU A 204 16.27 4.36 -5.46
N PRO A 205 16.38 5.60 -4.95
CA PRO A 205 15.29 6.27 -4.24
C PRO A 205 13.96 6.33 -5.00
N GLU A 206 13.98 6.66 -6.30
CA GLU A 206 12.76 6.72 -7.12
C GLU A 206 12.13 5.33 -7.28
N GLY A 207 12.96 4.31 -7.51
CA GLY A 207 12.50 2.92 -7.61
C GLY A 207 11.95 2.39 -6.31
N MET A 208 12.55 2.77 -5.18
CA MET A 208 12.09 2.40 -3.84
C MET A 208 10.73 3.04 -3.53
N ALA A 209 10.56 4.34 -3.83
CA ALA A 209 9.29 5.04 -3.65
C ALA A 209 8.16 4.33 -4.41
N TYR A 210 8.38 4.09 -5.70
CA TYR A 210 7.40 3.41 -6.56
C TYR A 210 7.08 1.99 -6.07
N ALA A 211 8.10 1.20 -5.75
CA ALA A 211 7.91 -0.17 -5.29
C ALA A 211 7.18 -0.24 -3.93
N ALA A 212 7.46 0.69 -3.03
CA ALA A 212 6.80 0.76 -1.72
C ALA A 212 5.32 1.12 -1.86
N GLN A 213 5.02 2.18 -2.61
CA GLN A 213 3.64 2.60 -2.90
C GLN A 213 2.83 1.47 -3.53
N MET A 214 3.41 0.80 -4.54
CA MET A 214 2.73 -0.29 -5.22
C MET A 214 2.42 -1.47 -4.29
N LYS A 215 3.39 -1.89 -3.46
CA LYS A 215 3.18 -3.02 -2.53
C LYS A 215 2.18 -2.67 -1.42
N ILE A 216 2.24 -1.46 -0.87
CA ILE A 216 1.29 -1.01 0.16
C ILE A 216 -0.13 -0.90 -0.43
N GLY A 217 -0.26 -0.31 -1.62
CA GLY A 217 -1.53 -0.22 -2.34
C GLY A 217 -2.16 -1.60 -2.59
N MET A 218 -1.35 -2.56 -3.04
CA MET A 218 -1.78 -3.95 -3.22
C MET A 218 -2.32 -4.57 -1.91
N LEU A 219 -1.59 -4.45 -0.80
CA LEU A 219 -2.05 -4.97 0.50
C LEU A 219 -3.39 -4.36 0.92
N VAL A 220 -3.54 -3.05 0.75
CA VAL A 220 -4.76 -2.31 1.08
C VAL A 220 -5.93 -2.78 0.22
N ASP A 221 -5.72 -3.02 -1.07
CA ASP A 221 -6.77 -3.49 -1.97
C ASP A 221 -7.21 -4.92 -1.66
N PHE A 222 -6.28 -5.81 -1.30
CA PHE A 222 -6.64 -7.14 -0.81
C PHE A 222 -7.36 -7.08 0.55
N ALA A 223 -6.96 -6.19 1.46
CA ALA A 223 -7.66 -6.01 2.74
C ALA A 223 -9.12 -5.56 2.53
N LYS A 224 -9.36 -4.59 1.63
CA LYS A 224 -10.72 -4.18 1.25
C LYS A 224 -11.51 -5.35 0.66
N MET A 225 -10.88 -6.13 -0.22
CA MET A 225 -11.51 -7.30 -0.82
C MET A 225 -11.96 -8.29 0.26
N LEU A 226 -11.08 -8.62 1.22
CA LEU A 226 -11.43 -9.52 2.33
C LEU A 226 -12.57 -8.96 3.20
N ILE A 227 -12.59 -7.65 3.48
CA ILE A 227 -13.71 -7.01 4.20
C ILE A 227 -15.02 -7.21 3.45
N GLU A 228 -15.05 -6.94 2.14
CA GLU A 228 -16.26 -7.10 1.34
C GLU A 228 -16.72 -8.57 1.28
N LEU A 229 -15.80 -9.49 1.09
CA LEU A 229 -16.08 -10.93 1.05
C LEU A 229 -16.55 -11.48 2.39
N SER A 230 -16.07 -10.92 3.52
CA SER A 230 -16.50 -11.32 4.86
C SER A 230 -18.00 -11.10 5.11
N LYS A 231 -18.64 -10.19 4.35
CA LYS A 231 -20.08 -9.95 4.41
C LYS A 231 -20.90 -11.09 3.81
N GLU A 232 -20.28 -11.97 3.01
CA GLU A 232 -20.90 -13.14 2.39
C GLU A 232 -20.18 -14.45 2.78
N PRO A 233 -20.60 -15.12 3.88
CA PRO A 233 -19.85 -16.21 4.50
C PRO A 233 -19.55 -17.42 3.58
N LYS A 234 -20.41 -17.69 2.60
CA LYS A 234 -20.23 -18.80 1.64
C LYS A 234 -19.14 -18.52 0.60
N ILE A 235 -18.87 -17.25 0.32
CA ILE A 235 -17.86 -16.80 -0.64
C ILE A 235 -16.51 -16.60 0.06
N GLY A 236 -16.53 -16.11 1.31
CA GLY A 236 -15.35 -15.76 2.10
C GLY A 236 -14.27 -16.86 2.18
N THR A 237 -14.64 -18.12 2.45
CA THR A 237 -13.66 -19.20 2.63
C THR A 237 -12.88 -19.52 1.35
N ARG A 238 -13.58 -19.62 0.22
CA ARG A 238 -12.95 -19.92 -1.08
C ARG A 238 -12.14 -18.74 -1.62
N ALA A 239 -12.56 -17.53 -1.29
CA ALA A 239 -11.84 -16.33 -1.68
C ALA A 239 -10.56 -16.13 -0.86
N LEU A 240 -10.53 -16.54 0.41
CA LEU A 240 -9.29 -16.55 1.21
C LEU A 240 -8.22 -17.48 0.60
N GLU A 241 -8.62 -18.65 0.11
CA GLU A 241 -7.72 -19.58 -0.59
C GLU A 241 -7.17 -18.97 -1.88
N LEU A 242 -8.00 -18.26 -2.66
CA LEU A 242 -7.57 -17.57 -3.87
C LEU A 242 -6.61 -16.41 -3.58
N VAL A 243 -6.90 -15.61 -2.55
CA VAL A 243 -5.99 -14.55 -2.11
C VAL A 243 -4.66 -15.16 -1.66
N GLU A 244 -4.67 -16.25 -0.87
CA GLU A 244 -3.44 -16.94 -0.45
C GLU A 244 -2.57 -17.38 -1.63
N MET A 245 -3.18 -17.92 -2.69
CA MET A 245 -2.47 -18.33 -3.90
C MET A 245 -1.81 -17.15 -4.63
N ASP A 246 -2.43 -15.97 -4.60
CA ASP A 246 -1.96 -14.79 -5.33
C ASP A 246 -0.88 -13.99 -4.56
N VAL A 247 -1.04 -13.82 -3.24
CA VAL A 247 -0.13 -12.99 -2.42
C VAL A 247 0.86 -13.81 -1.60
N GLY A 248 0.63 -15.11 -1.46
CA GLY A 248 1.38 -16.01 -0.59
C GLY A 248 0.96 -15.92 0.88
N ALA A 249 1.20 -17.00 1.63
CA ALA A 249 0.78 -17.14 3.03
C ALA A 249 1.27 -15.99 3.94
N ALA A 250 2.52 -15.55 3.78
CA ALA A 250 3.11 -14.50 4.62
C ALA A 250 2.45 -13.12 4.42
N ALA A 251 2.06 -12.78 3.18
CA ALA A 251 1.33 -11.55 2.92
C ALA A 251 -0.11 -11.64 3.38
N LEU A 252 -0.75 -12.81 3.22
CA LEU A 252 -2.12 -13.05 3.69
C LEU A 252 -2.23 -12.92 5.21
N GLU A 253 -1.25 -13.40 5.97
CA GLU A 253 -1.22 -13.20 7.44
C GLU A 253 -1.25 -11.72 7.82
N LEU A 254 -0.51 -10.87 7.11
CA LEU A 254 -0.52 -9.43 7.33
C LEU A 254 -1.85 -8.82 6.94
N ILE A 255 -2.38 -9.16 5.75
CA ILE A 255 -3.66 -8.63 5.27
C ILE A 255 -4.79 -8.96 6.25
N LYS A 256 -4.81 -10.15 6.85
CA LYS A 256 -5.78 -10.53 7.88
C LYS A 256 -5.70 -9.66 9.14
N GLU A 257 -4.52 -9.15 9.50
CA GLU A 257 -4.34 -8.24 10.64
C GLU A 257 -4.74 -6.79 10.32
N MET A 258 -4.86 -6.46 9.03
CA MET A 258 -5.30 -5.14 8.56
C MET A 258 -6.83 -4.99 8.52
N VAL A 259 -7.57 -6.09 8.66
CA VAL A 259 -9.04 -6.21 8.55
C VAL A 259 -9.66 -6.33 9.94
#